data_AF-A0A485MP88-F1
#
_entry.id   AF-A0A485MP88-F1
#
_cell.length_a   1.000
_cell.length_b   1.000
_cell.length_c   1.000
_cell.angle_alpha   90.00
_cell.angle_beta   90.00
_cell.angle_gamma   90.00
#
_symmetry.space_group_name_H-M   'P 1'
#
loop_
_entity.id
_entity.type
_entity.pdbx_description
1 polymer ?
#
loop_
_entity_poly.entity_id
_entity_poly.type
_entity_poly.pdbx_seq_one_letter_code
_entity_poly.pdbx_strand_id
1 'polypeptide(L)'
;MADRLTVSSLWRTQILLAFAGLPLPWRTCNCRSGDSPLEDDEVGYSHARYKDTPWCSPIKVKYGDVYCRAPQGGYYKTALGTRCDIRCRKGYELHGSSQLICQSNRRWSDKVICKQKRCPVLAMPANGGFKCVDGAYFNSRCEYYCSPGYTLKGERTVTCMDNKAWSGRPASCVDIEPPRIKCPSVKERIAEPNKLTVRVSWETPEGRDTADGILTEALALNDHLWCFCFFPPSLSVILKGLPPGSNFPEGDHKIQYTVYDRAENKGVCKFRVKVRVRRCGKLNAPENGYMKCSSDGDNYGATCEFSCIGGYELQGSPARVCQSNLAWSGTEPTCAAMNVNVGVRTAAALLDQFYEKRRLLIVSTPTARNLLYRLQLGMLQQAQCGLDLRHITVVELVGVFPTLIGRIGAKIMPPALALQLRLLLRIPLYSFSTVLVDKHGMDKERYVSLVMPVALFNLIDTFPLRKEEMVLQAEMGQTCNT
;
A
#
# COMPACT_ATOMS: atom_id res chain seq x y z
N MET A 1 32.81 -34.40 -42.72
CA MET A 1 33.22 -33.19 -43.45
C MET A 1 33.29 -32.08 -42.40
N ALA A 2 34.42 -31.99 -41.70
CA ALA A 2 35.59 -31.17 -42.07
C ALA A 2 35.27 -29.67 -41.78
N ASP A 3 35.94 -28.94 -40.89
CA ASP A 3 37.35 -29.01 -40.48
C ASP A 3 37.63 -28.54 -39.05
N ARG A 4 38.62 -29.21 -38.44
CA ARG A 4 39.49 -28.71 -37.36
C ARG A 4 40.55 -27.80 -37.98
N LEU A 5 40.94 -26.71 -37.32
CA LEU A 5 42.33 -26.25 -37.34
C LEU A 5 42.73 -25.63 -35.99
N THR A 6 43.87 -26.12 -35.48
CA THR A 6 44.63 -25.71 -34.30
C THR A 6 46.01 -25.22 -34.75
N VAL A 7 46.48 -24.05 -34.30
CA VAL A 7 47.91 -23.61 -34.22
C VAL A 7 47.93 -22.40 -33.25
N SER A 8 48.48 -22.41 -32.03
CA SER A 8 49.86 -22.51 -31.50
C SER A 8 50.75 -21.24 -31.60
N SER A 9 51.33 -20.89 -30.44
CA SER A 9 52.58 -20.15 -30.17
C SER A 9 52.69 -18.61 -30.34
N LEU A 10 52.94 -17.97 -29.19
CA LEU A 10 54.07 -17.09 -28.83
C LEU A 10 54.67 -16.16 -29.90
N TRP A 11 54.78 -14.86 -29.56
CA TRP A 11 55.93 -13.90 -29.72
C TRP A 11 55.36 -12.52 -29.26
N ARG A 12 55.72 -11.95 -28.09
CA ARG A 12 56.89 -11.05 -27.85
C ARG A 12 57.28 -10.30 -29.12
N THR A 13 57.35 -8.97 -29.21
CA THR A 13 57.94 -7.99 -28.28
C THR A 13 57.70 -6.59 -28.90
N GLN A 14 57.35 -5.60 -28.07
CA GLN A 14 58.10 -4.36 -27.81
C GLN A 14 58.60 -3.54 -29.01
N ILE A 15 58.33 -2.23 -28.95
CA ILE A 15 59.35 -1.17 -29.00
C ILE A 15 58.72 0.10 -28.40
N LEU A 16 59.21 0.64 -27.26
CA LEU A 16 60.46 1.41 -27.04
C LEU A 16 60.23 2.87 -27.49
N LEU A 17 60.47 3.91 -26.68
CA LEU A 17 61.71 4.40 -26.04
C LEU A 17 61.33 5.70 -25.29
N ALA A 18 61.99 6.22 -24.26
CA ALA A 18 63.41 6.37 -23.95
C ALA A 18 63.48 7.38 -22.77
N PHE A 19 64.51 7.58 -21.95
CA PHE A 19 65.91 7.14 -21.76
C PHE A 19 66.35 7.85 -20.45
N ALA A 20 67.41 7.54 -19.69
CA ALA A 20 68.54 6.60 -19.65
C ALA A 20 69.04 6.66 -18.17
N GLY A 21 69.66 5.66 -17.52
CA GLY A 21 70.83 4.84 -17.88
C GLY A 21 72.12 5.67 -17.74
N LEU A 22 73.23 5.29 -17.10
CA LEU A 22 73.83 4.05 -16.55
C LEU A 22 75.19 4.51 -15.86
N PRO A 23 76.12 3.64 -15.37
CA PRO A 23 76.83 3.85 -14.08
C PRO A 23 78.38 3.73 -14.06
N LEU A 24 78.98 3.96 -12.86
CA LEU A 24 80.34 3.63 -12.30
C LEU A 24 81.59 4.21 -13.05
N PRO A 25 82.85 4.28 -12.51
CA PRO A 25 83.48 3.71 -11.29
C PRO A 25 84.54 4.61 -10.52
N TRP A 26 85.07 4.09 -9.39
CA TRP A 26 86.46 4.13 -8.83
C TRP A 26 87.23 5.43 -8.41
N ARG A 27 87.82 5.33 -7.20
CA ARG A 27 89.14 5.80 -6.70
C ARG A 27 89.53 7.30 -6.58
N THR A 28 89.79 7.64 -5.30
CA THR A 28 90.95 8.38 -4.71
C THR A 28 91.18 9.88 -4.89
N CYS A 29 91.65 10.46 -3.78
CA CYS A 29 92.45 11.70 -3.60
C CYS A 29 91.70 13.05 -3.68
N ASN A 30 92.02 14.09 -2.90
CA ASN A 30 92.83 14.31 -1.69
C ASN A 30 92.64 15.80 -1.30
N CYS A 31 93.02 16.19 -0.08
CA CYS A 31 93.33 17.56 0.39
C CYS A 31 92.11 18.55 0.50
N ARG A 32 92.05 19.52 1.41
CA ARG A 32 93.08 20.27 2.13
C ARG A 32 92.43 21.06 3.28
N SER A 33 93.11 21.18 4.40
CA SER A 33 93.16 22.31 5.34
C SER A 33 94.32 21.95 6.27
N GLY A 34 95.54 22.50 6.18
CA GLY A 34 95.91 23.92 6.07
C GLY A 34 95.78 24.53 7.47
N ASP A 35 96.68 24.20 8.40
CA ASP A 35 97.87 24.98 8.82
C ASP A 35 97.48 26.28 9.55
N SER A 36 97.99 26.64 10.73
CA SER A 36 99.31 26.37 11.35
C SER A 36 99.34 26.95 12.80
N PRO A 37 100.48 27.30 13.44
CA PRO A 37 101.39 26.43 14.20
C PRO A 37 101.73 27.00 15.61
N LEU A 38 102.78 26.42 16.26
CA LEU A 38 103.65 26.86 17.38
C LEU A 38 103.78 25.69 18.39
N GLU A 39 104.92 25.23 18.89
CA GLU A 39 106.36 25.46 18.71
C GLU A 39 107.07 24.22 19.33
N ASP A 40 108.32 24.00 18.94
CA ASP A 40 109.16 22.84 19.24
C ASP A 40 109.60 22.72 20.72
N ASP A 41 109.82 21.48 21.19
CA ASP A 41 111.16 20.93 21.54
C ASP A 41 111.20 19.92 22.71
N GLU A 42 112.08 18.95 22.51
CA GLU A 42 112.80 18.11 23.47
C GLU A 42 112.30 16.72 23.95
N VAL A 43 113.32 15.88 24.05
CA VAL A 43 113.39 14.42 24.15
C VAL A 43 113.40 14.00 25.63
N GLY A 44 112.68 12.93 25.99
CA GLY A 44 112.86 12.36 27.33
C GLY A 44 111.98 11.19 27.72
N TYR A 45 112.53 9.99 27.57
CA TYR A 45 112.30 8.78 28.37
C TYR A 45 110.90 8.12 28.45
N SER A 46 110.95 6.83 28.12
CA SER A 46 109.97 5.78 28.34
C SER A 46 109.52 5.64 29.81
N HIS A 47 108.20 5.64 30.04
CA HIS A 47 107.62 4.75 31.05
C HIS A 47 106.16 4.33 30.77
N ALA A 48 106.00 3.01 30.64
CA ALA A 48 104.86 2.17 31.02
C ALA A 48 103.42 2.63 30.70
N ARG A 49 102.91 2.10 29.58
CA ARG A 49 101.46 1.93 29.34
C ARG A 49 101.05 0.49 29.74
N TYR A 50 100.52 0.31 30.96
CA TYR A 50 99.73 -0.88 31.37
C TYR A 50 98.41 -0.35 31.93
N LYS A 51 97.35 -0.26 31.12
CA LYS A 51 96.29 -1.28 30.95
C LYS A 51 95.49 -1.57 32.23
N ASP A 52 94.54 -0.70 32.57
CA ASP A 52 93.30 -1.15 33.20
C ASP A 52 92.25 -1.37 32.11
N THR A 53 92.28 -2.58 31.56
CA THR A 53 91.32 -2.98 30.53
C THR A 53 90.04 -3.45 31.24
N PRO A 54 88.85 -2.93 30.90
CA PRO A 54 87.60 -3.36 31.54
C PRO A 54 87.43 -4.89 31.43
N TRP A 55 87.18 -5.56 32.56
CA TRP A 55 87.12 -7.03 32.63
C TRP A 55 85.91 -7.61 31.89
N CYS A 56 84.75 -6.97 32.04
CA CYS A 56 83.57 -7.21 31.21
C CYS A 56 83.32 -6.03 30.27
N SER A 57 82.67 -6.26 29.13
CA SER A 57 82.28 -5.19 28.22
C SER A 57 81.28 -4.22 28.87
N PRO A 58 81.33 -2.91 28.56
CA PRO A 58 80.35 -1.95 29.08
C PRO A 58 78.92 -2.33 28.70
N ILE A 59 78.03 -2.41 29.69
CA ILE A 59 76.61 -2.71 29.45
C ILE A 59 75.96 -1.46 28.83
N LYS A 60 75.42 -1.62 27.62
CA LYS A 60 74.57 -0.62 26.96
C LYS A 60 73.16 -1.20 26.82
N VAL A 61 72.28 -0.92 27.78
CA VAL A 61 70.85 -1.30 27.68
C VAL A 61 70.10 -0.18 26.97
N LYS A 62 69.56 -0.47 25.78
CA LYS A 62 68.65 0.46 25.11
C LYS A 62 67.34 0.55 25.89
N TYR A 63 66.90 1.77 26.20
CA TYR A 63 65.66 2.04 26.95
C TYR A 63 65.61 1.52 28.40
N GLY A 64 66.77 1.36 29.04
CA GLY A 64 66.87 1.03 30.46
C GLY A 64 68.07 1.69 31.12
N ASP A 65 67.98 1.85 32.43
CA ASP A 65 69.03 2.40 33.28
C ASP A 65 69.75 1.27 34.01
N VAL A 66 71.08 1.37 34.11
CA VAL A 66 71.94 0.35 34.71
C VAL A 66 72.64 0.94 35.93
N TYR A 67 72.39 0.36 37.09
CA TYR A 67 72.98 0.77 38.36
C TYR A 67 73.98 -0.30 38.81
N CYS A 68 75.26 -0.08 38.53
CA CYS A 68 76.33 -1.01 38.88
C CYS A 68 77.02 -0.64 40.20
N ARG A 69 77.22 -1.65 41.05
CA ARG A 69 78.03 -1.57 42.28
C ARG A 69 79.24 -2.48 42.12
N ALA A 70 80.44 -1.89 42.05
CA ALA A 70 81.69 -2.63 42.03
C ALA A 70 82.07 -3.06 43.45
N PRO A 71 82.65 -4.26 43.65
CA PRO A 71 83.21 -4.63 44.95
C PRO A 71 84.31 -3.63 45.35
N GLN A 72 84.31 -3.18 46.61
CA GLN A 72 85.32 -2.29 47.21
C GLN A 72 85.43 -0.87 46.60
N GLY A 73 84.36 -0.34 45.99
CA GLY A 73 84.36 1.07 45.53
C GLY A 73 85.27 1.33 44.32
N GLY A 74 85.65 0.28 43.58
CA GLY A 74 86.50 0.40 42.40
C GLY A 74 85.99 1.42 41.37
N TYR A 75 86.90 2.19 40.80
CA TYR A 75 86.62 3.29 39.87
C TYR A 75 85.86 2.83 38.61
N TYR A 76 86.05 1.57 38.19
CA TYR A 76 85.48 1.00 36.98
C TYR A 76 84.24 0.12 37.24
N LYS A 77 83.10 0.50 36.64
CA LYS A 77 81.79 -0.20 36.71
C LYS A 77 81.74 -1.55 35.95
N THR A 78 82.88 -2.15 35.62
CA THR A 78 83.02 -3.36 34.79
C THR A 78 84.09 -4.32 35.32
N ALA A 79 84.47 -4.21 36.60
CA ALA A 79 85.41 -5.11 37.26
C ALA A 79 84.79 -6.49 37.57
N LEU A 80 85.62 -7.52 37.73
CA LEU A 80 85.19 -8.87 38.12
C LEU A 80 84.35 -8.82 39.41
N GLY A 81 83.19 -9.48 39.42
CA GLY A 81 82.29 -9.50 40.57
C GLY A 81 81.38 -8.26 40.73
N THR A 82 81.45 -7.28 39.82
CA THR A 82 80.52 -6.14 39.78
C THR A 82 79.08 -6.64 39.62
N ARG A 83 78.15 -6.12 40.44
CA ARG A 83 76.71 -6.40 40.37
C ARG A 83 75.98 -5.20 39.80
N CYS A 84 75.23 -5.40 38.73
CA CYS A 84 74.46 -4.36 38.08
C CYS A 84 72.96 -4.65 38.18
N ASP A 85 72.23 -3.75 38.82
CA ASP A 85 70.78 -3.78 38.89
C ASP A 85 70.21 -3.03 37.67
N ILE A 86 69.33 -3.68 36.92
CA ILE A 86 68.78 -3.13 35.67
C ILE A 86 67.33 -2.74 35.87
N ARG A 87 67.01 -1.50 35.47
CA ARG A 87 65.65 -0.97 35.49
C ARG A 87 65.27 -0.48 34.11
N CYS A 88 64.26 -1.07 33.50
CA CYS A 88 63.73 -0.58 32.22
C CYS A 88 62.94 0.70 32.43
N ARG A 89 63.01 1.63 31.45
CA ARG A 89 62.19 2.85 31.46
C ARG A 89 60.71 2.49 31.36
N LYS A 90 59.82 3.38 31.82
CA LYS A 90 58.36 3.21 31.74
C LYS A 90 57.94 2.85 30.30
N GLY A 91 57.07 1.86 30.15
CA GLY A 91 56.68 1.34 28.83
C GLY A 91 57.58 0.24 28.26
N TYR A 92 58.65 -0.14 28.96
CA TYR A 92 59.50 -1.29 28.60
C TYR A 92 59.45 -2.35 29.71
N GLU A 93 59.42 -3.61 29.31
CA GLU A 93 59.52 -4.76 30.20
C GLU A 93 60.92 -5.37 30.14
N LEU A 94 61.39 -5.84 31.28
CA LEU A 94 62.67 -6.51 31.40
C LEU A 94 62.53 -7.96 30.92
N HIS A 95 63.35 -8.33 29.95
CA HIS A 95 63.49 -9.71 29.49
C HIS A 95 64.91 -10.21 29.83
N GLY A 96 65.00 -11.15 30.77
CA GLY A 96 66.24 -11.64 31.37
C GLY A 96 66.31 -11.32 32.88
N SER A 97 67.46 -11.56 33.49
CA SER A 97 67.69 -11.33 34.93
C SER A 97 67.75 -9.84 35.29
N SER A 98 67.14 -9.46 36.41
CA SER A 98 67.16 -8.07 36.93
C SER A 98 68.50 -7.65 37.52
N GLN A 99 69.36 -8.63 37.81
CA GLN A 99 70.72 -8.42 38.28
C GLN A 99 71.71 -9.16 37.39
N LEU A 100 72.75 -8.45 36.95
CA LEU A 100 73.87 -9.02 36.20
C LEU A 100 75.14 -9.03 37.03
N ILE A 101 75.93 -10.10 36.90
CA ILE A 101 77.22 -10.25 37.58
C ILE A 101 78.32 -10.45 36.54
N CYS A 102 79.41 -9.71 36.65
CA CYS A 102 80.59 -9.89 35.79
C CYS A 102 81.37 -11.13 36.26
N GLN A 103 81.46 -12.15 35.40
CA GLN A 103 82.03 -13.46 35.72
C GLN A 103 83.51 -13.58 35.32
N SER A 104 84.19 -14.61 35.83
CA SER A 104 85.61 -14.89 35.56
C SER A 104 85.91 -15.13 34.07
N ASN A 105 84.92 -15.61 33.31
CA ASN A 105 84.97 -15.81 31.86
C ASN A 105 84.91 -14.50 31.03
N ARG A 106 85.00 -13.33 31.68
CA ARG A 106 84.94 -11.99 31.05
C ARG A 106 83.61 -11.69 30.35
N ARG A 107 82.53 -12.37 30.75
CA ARG A 107 81.15 -12.13 30.28
C ARG A 107 80.23 -11.82 31.47
N TRP A 108 79.10 -11.18 31.15
CA TRP A 108 78.01 -11.00 32.10
C TRP A 108 77.22 -12.30 32.26
N SER A 109 76.65 -12.51 33.45
CA SER A 109 75.90 -13.72 33.81
C SER A 109 74.75 -14.05 32.86
N ASP A 110 74.04 -13.02 32.40
CA ASP A 110 72.90 -13.14 31.48
C ASP A 110 72.91 -12.02 30.44
N LYS A 111 72.10 -12.21 29.40
CA LYS A 111 71.78 -11.17 28.42
C LYS A 111 70.43 -10.54 28.77
N VAL A 112 70.42 -9.22 28.88
CA VAL A 112 69.24 -8.43 29.29
C VAL A 112 68.79 -7.52 28.16
N ILE A 113 67.49 -7.49 27.91
CA ILE A 113 66.90 -6.64 26.88
C ILE A 113 65.62 -6.02 27.44
N CYS A 114 65.56 -4.68 27.45
CA CYS A 114 64.31 -3.97 27.69
C CYS A 114 63.48 -3.98 26.40
N LYS A 115 62.46 -4.83 26.35
CA LYS A 115 61.53 -4.90 25.21
C LYS A 115 60.37 -3.96 25.48
N GLN A 116 59.90 -3.26 24.45
CA GLN A 116 58.75 -2.37 24.59
C GLN A 116 57.50 -3.20 24.94
N LYS A 117 56.74 -2.77 25.96
CA LYS A 117 55.49 -3.41 26.35
C LYS A 117 54.49 -3.31 25.20
N ARG A 118 53.71 -4.37 25.01
CA ARG A 118 52.65 -4.45 24.01
C ARG A 118 51.35 -4.89 24.66
N CYS A 119 50.26 -4.22 24.32
CA CYS A 119 48.91 -4.62 24.68
C CYS A 119 48.41 -5.73 23.73
N PRO A 120 47.37 -6.49 24.10
CA PRO A 120 46.69 -7.42 23.20
C PRO A 120 46.23 -6.72 21.91
N VAL A 121 46.32 -7.43 20.79
CA VAL A 121 45.81 -6.93 19.50
C VAL A 121 44.30 -6.76 19.61
N LEU A 122 43.81 -5.57 19.25
CA LEU A 122 42.38 -5.26 19.25
C LEU A 122 41.66 -6.09 18.19
N ALA A 123 40.50 -6.63 18.53
CA ALA A 123 39.62 -7.29 17.56
C ALA A 123 38.97 -6.24 16.64
N MET A 124 38.81 -6.58 15.36
CA MET A 124 38.12 -5.71 14.41
C MET A 124 36.62 -5.65 14.77
N PRO A 125 36.03 -4.47 15.01
CA PRO A 125 34.59 -4.35 15.22
C PRO A 125 33.83 -4.68 13.93
N ALA A 126 32.69 -5.36 14.04
CA ALA A 126 31.79 -5.57 12.92
C ALA A 126 31.28 -4.20 12.40
N ASN A 127 31.21 -4.03 11.07
CA ASN A 127 30.77 -2.79 10.41
C ASN A 127 31.56 -1.52 10.83
N GLY A 128 32.86 -1.68 11.11
CA GLY A 128 33.75 -0.58 11.44
C GLY A 128 35.23 -0.99 11.41
N GLY A 129 36.06 -0.13 11.98
CA GLY A 129 37.49 -0.37 12.10
C GLY A 129 38.13 0.50 13.18
N PHE A 130 39.45 0.37 13.31
CA PHE A 130 40.24 1.22 14.20
C PHE A 130 41.58 1.58 13.56
N LYS A 131 42.09 2.77 13.88
CA LYS A 131 43.37 3.25 13.43
C LYS A 131 44.25 3.56 14.64
N CYS A 132 45.38 2.87 14.74
CA CYS A 132 46.37 3.09 15.80
C CYS A 132 47.56 3.90 15.27
N VAL A 133 48.11 4.78 16.11
CA VAL A 133 49.30 5.58 15.79
C VAL A 133 50.55 4.71 15.71
N ASP A 134 50.74 3.82 16.69
CA ASP A 134 51.92 2.94 16.77
C ASP A 134 51.49 1.53 17.21
N GLY A 135 50.64 0.88 16.39
CA GLY A 135 50.13 -0.48 16.63
C GLY A 135 49.63 -0.69 18.06
N ALA A 136 50.04 -1.80 18.68
CA ALA A 136 49.69 -2.15 20.07
C ALA A 136 50.80 -1.84 21.09
N TYR A 137 51.71 -0.91 20.79
CA TYR A 137 52.79 -0.55 21.71
C TYR A 137 52.32 0.35 22.86
N PHE A 138 53.08 0.36 23.96
CA PHE A 138 52.83 1.23 25.10
C PHE A 138 52.65 2.70 24.67
N ASN A 139 51.62 3.35 25.23
CA ASN A 139 51.22 4.73 24.92
C ASN A 139 50.73 4.97 23.48
N SER A 140 50.58 3.92 22.67
CA SER A 140 49.89 4.01 21.38
C SER A 140 48.41 4.33 21.61
N ARG A 141 47.89 5.29 20.85
CA ARG A 141 46.48 5.68 20.83
C ARG A 141 45.81 5.07 19.61
N CYS A 142 44.71 4.36 19.83
CA CYS A 142 43.86 3.81 18.77
C CYS A 142 42.51 4.52 18.77
N GLU A 143 42.09 4.98 17.59
CA GLU A 143 40.80 5.63 17.36
C GLU A 143 39.89 4.71 16.56
N TYR A 144 38.69 4.48 17.08
CA TYR A 144 37.66 3.68 16.43
C TYR A 144 36.83 4.54 15.48
N TYR A 145 36.42 3.94 14.37
CA TYR A 145 35.50 4.54 13.41
C TYR A 145 34.51 3.48 12.92
N CYS A 146 33.29 3.90 12.59
CA CYS A 146 32.25 3.01 12.07
C CYS A 146 32.03 3.28 10.58
N SER A 147 31.56 2.27 9.86
CA SER A 147 31.08 2.43 8.49
C SER A 147 29.85 3.36 8.45
N PRO A 148 29.54 4.00 7.30
CA PRO A 148 28.34 4.83 7.16
C PRO A 148 27.06 4.08 7.60
N GLY A 149 26.14 4.78 8.27
CA GLY A 149 24.91 4.19 8.83
C GLY A 149 25.09 3.57 10.22
N TYR A 150 26.32 3.31 10.68
CA TYR A 150 26.59 2.76 11.99
C TYR A 150 27.12 3.82 12.95
N THR A 151 26.63 3.78 14.20
CA THR A 151 27.04 4.68 15.27
C THR A 151 27.92 3.96 16.29
N LEU A 152 28.91 4.68 16.83
CA LEU A 152 29.89 4.13 17.74
C LEU A 152 29.34 4.12 19.17
N LYS A 153 29.20 2.91 19.75
CA LYS A 153 28.81 2.71 21.14
C LYS A 153 30.02 2.27 21.97
N GLY A 154 30.48 3.16 22.85
CA GLY A 154 31.64 2.93 23.71
C GLY A 154 32.64 4.08 23.63
N GLU A 155 33.90 3.79 23.95
CA GLU A 155 34.94 4.81 24.02
C GLU A 155 35.63 5.01 22.67
N ARG A 156 35.53 6.22 22.11
CA ARG A 156 36.04 6.54 20.76
C ARG A 156 37.54 6.32 20.62
N THR A 157 38.30 6.50 21.70
CA THR A 157 39.76 6.33 21.67
C THR A 157 40.25 5.55 22.88
N VAL A 158 41.11 4.56 22.64
CA VAL A 158 41.75 3.74 23.69
C VAL A 158 43.26 3.89 23.63
N THR A 159 43.93 3.87 24.79
CA THR A 159 45.39 4.01 24.90
C THR A 159 45.99 2.80 25.60
N CYS A 160 47.12 2.30 25.10
CA CYS A 160 47.81 1.14 25.71
C CYS A 160 48.54 1.57 26.98
N MET A 161 48.09 1.04 28.13
CA MET A 161 48.57 1.40 29.46
C MET A 161 49.76 0.53 29.89
N ASP A 162 50.45 0.95 30.96
CA ASP A 162 51.68 0.29 31.45
C ASP A 162 51.43 -1.13 32.01
N ASN A 163 50.18 -1.43 32.38
CA ASN A 163 49.71 -2.75 32.82
C ASN A 163 49.42 -3.71 31.65
N LYS A 164 49.79 -3.34 30.41
CA LYS A 164 49.52 -4.11 29.18
C LYS A 164 48.03 -4.27 28.86
N ALA A 165 47.17 -3.42 29.43
CA ALA A 165 45.75 -3.33 29.09
C ALA A 165 45.44 -2.01 28.38
N TRP A 166 44.36 -2.00 27.60
CA TRP A 166 43.83 -0.77 27.02
C TRP A 166 43.08 0.03 28.09
N SER A 167 43.14 1.37 28.01
CA SER A 167 42.57 2.30 29.00
C SER A 167 41.06 2.21 29.16
N GLY A 168 40.35 1.59 28.20
CA GLY A 168 38.91 1.60 28.06
C GLY A 168 38.36 0.31 27.48
N ARG A 169 37.02 0.23 27.35
CA ARG A 169 36.35 -0.90 26.69
C ARG A 169 36.35 -0.68 25.17
N PRO A 170 36.59 -1.74 24.35
CA PRO A 170 36.47 -1.65 22.91
C PRO A 170 35.09 -1.12 22.50
N ALA A 171 35.06 -0.19 21.55
CA ALA A 171 33.80 0.31 21.01
C ALA A 171 33.19 -0.68 20.01
N SER A 172 31.86 -0.73 19.96
CA SER A 172 31.10 -1.51 18.97
C SER A 172 30.28 -0.59 18.08
N CYS A 173 30.20 -0.91 16.79
CA CYS A 173 29.38 -0.18 15.83
C CYS A 173 27.97 -0.79 15.81
N VAL A 174 26.95 0.03 16.08
CA VAL A 174 25.54 -0.38 16.11
C VAL A 174 24.73 0.53 15.22
N ASP A 175 23.82 -0.06 14.46
CA ASP A 175 22.84 0.72 13.71
C ASP A 175 21.69 1.15 14.64
N ILE A 176 21.38 2.44 14.60
CA ILE A 176 20.33 3.10 15.38
C ILE A 176 19.43 3.93 14.44
N GLU A 177 19.81 4.09 13.17
CA GLU A 177 19.04 4.90 12.24
C GLU A 177 17.80 4.11 11.77
N PRO A 178 16.61 4.73 11.77
CA PRO A 178 15.44 4.09 11.19
C PRO A 178 15.46 4.19 9.66
N PRO A 179 14.88 3.21 8.95
CA PRO A 179 14.88 3.20 7.50
C PRO A 179 14.06 4.36 6.94
N ARG A 180 14.59 5.01 5.89
CA ARG A 180 13.92 6.11 5.19
C ARG A 180 13.00 5.56 4.11
N ILE A 181 11.72 5.89 4.20
CA ILE A 181 10.68 5.38 3.28
C ILE A 181 10.17 6.52 2.40
N LYS A 182 10.14 6.30 1.08
CA LYS A 182 9.47 7.23 0.15
C LYS A 182 7.98 6.92 0.10
N CYS A 183 7.17 7.79 0.71
CA CYS A 183 5.72 7.62 0.73
C CYS A 183 5.04 8.06 -0.57
N PRO A 184 4.08 7.28 -1.10
CA PRO A 184 3.19 7.74 -2.16
C PRO A 184 2.40 8.97 -1.71
N SER A 185 2.14 9.88 -2.65
CA SER A 185 1.26 11.01 -2.41
C SER A 185 -0.20 10.56 -2.23
N VAL A 186 -0.98 11.35 -1.50
CA VAL A 186 -2.43 11.13 -1.32
C VAL A 186 -3.10 11.03 -2.69
N LYS A 187 -3.80 9.92 -2.95
CA LYS A 187 -4.57 9.71 -4.18
C LYS A 187 -6.04 9.99 -3.90
N GLU A 188 -6.56 11.10 -4.42
CA GLU A 188 -8.01 11.28 -4.55
C GLU A 188 -8.50 10.53 -5.80
N ARG A 189 -9.58 9.77 -5.66
CA ARG A 189 -10.20 9.03 -6.77
C ARG A 189 -11.72 9.18 -6.72
N ILE A 190 -12.32 9.30 -7.89
CA ILE A 190 -13.77 9.40 -8.07
C ILE A 190 -14.28 8.02 -8.47
N ALA A 191 -15.40 7.61 -7.89
CA ALA A 191 -16.04 6.35 -8.27
C ALA A 191 -16.49 6.35 -9.74
N GLU A 192 -16.43 5.17 -10.36
CA GLU A 192 -16.93 4.95 -11.72
C GLU A 192 -18.46 5.12 -11.79
N PRO A 193 -19.03 5.34 -13.00
CA PRO A 193 -20.49 5.45 -13.16
C PRO A 193 -21.21 4.22 -12.60
N ASN A 194 -22.32 4.46 -11.90
CA ASN A 194 -23.16 3.44 -11.28
C ASN A 194 -22.43 2.55 -10.23
N LYS A 195 -21.31 3.03 -9.67
CA LYS A 195 -20.58 2.35 -8.58
C LYS A 195 -20.35 3.27 -7.39
N LEU A 196 -20.24 2.66 -6.22
CA LEU A 196 -19.87 3.31 -4.95
C LEU A 196 -18.41 3.04 -4.55
N THR A 197 -17.73 2.19 -5.31
CA THR A 197 -16.35 1.79 -5.06
C THR A 197 -15.47 2.15 -6.25
N VAL A 198 -14.17 2.34 -5.98
CA VAL A 198 -13.16 2.57 -7.02
C VAL A 198 -11.96 1.68 -6.77
N ARG A 199 -11.40 1.12 -7.84
CA ARG A 199 -10.17 0.33 -7.77
C ARG A 199 -8.98 1.27 -7.67
N VAL A 200 -8.23 1.21 -6.57
CA VAL A 200 -7.08 2.10 -6.35
C VAL A 200 -5.80 1.28 -6.24
N SER A 201 -4.82 1.61 -7.07
CA SER A 201 -3.47 1.03 -7.03
C SER A 201 -2.42 2.11 -6.78
N TRP A 202 -1.33 1.73 -6.13
CA TRP A 202 -0.15 2.56 -5.90
C TRP A 202 1.09 1.68 -5.89
N GLU A 203 2.23 2.31 -6.16
CA GLU A 203 3.53 1.65 -6.07
C GLU A 203 3.87 1.39 -4.60
N THR A 204 4.29 0.16 -4.30
CA THR A 204 4.69 -0.23 -2.95
C THR A 204 5.88 0.61 -2.50
N PRO A 205 5.81 1.29 -1.34
CA PRO A 205 6.89 2.16 -0.89
C PRO A 205 8.16 1.36 -0.59
N GLU A 206 9.28 1.79 -1.17
CA GLU A 206 10.59 1.22 -0.90
C GLU A 206 11.22 1.89 0.33
N GLY A 207 11.73 1.06 1.24
CA GLY A 207 12.54 1.49 2.38
C GLY A 207 14.02 1.38 2.04
N ARG A 208 14.77 2.47 2.22
CA ARG A 208 16.23 2.48 2.12
C ARG A 208 16.83 2.83 3.47
N ASP A 209 17.82 2.03 3.88
CA ASP A 209 18.62 2.29 5.06
C ASP A 209 20.09 2.54 4.68
N THR A 210 20.77 3.40 5.44
CA THR A 210 22.16 3.79 5.17
C THR A 210 23.15 2.66 5.53
N ALA A 211 22.84 1.88 6.56
CA ALA A 211 23.65 0.76 7.04
C ALA A 211 23.48 -0.48 6.14
N ASP A 212 22.25 -0.72 5.67
CA ASP A 212 21.85 -1.99 5.05
C ASP A 212 21.42 -1.90 3.57
N GLY A 213 21.31 -0.69 3.01
CA GLY A 213 20.98 -0.49 1.59
C GLY A 213 19.47 -0.54 1.29
N ILE A 214 19.07 -1.20 0.21
CA ILE A 214 17.64 -1.36 -0.14
C ILE A 214 17.08 -2.52 0.69
N LEU A 215 16.20 -2.20 1.64
CA LEU A 215 15.57 -3.19 2.51
C LEU A 215 14.48 -4.00 1.77
N THR A 216 14.00 -3.48 0.64
CA THR A 216 12.99 -4.13 -0.20
C THR A 216 13.62 -4.97 -1.31
N GLU A 217 14.32 -6.06 -0.95
CA GLU A 217 14.59 -7.16 -1.88
C GLU A 217 13.58 -8.30 -1.64
N ALA A 218 12.33 -8.00 -1.96
CA ALA A 218 11.31 -8.96 -2.35
C ALA A 218 10.25 -8.17 -3.12
N LEU A 219 9.71 -8.73 -4.20
CA LEU A 219 8.73 -8.14 -5.13
C LEU A 219 9.31 -7.44 -6.38
N ALA A 220 10.32 -8.05 -7.00
CA ALA A 220 10.50 -7.96 -8.45
C ALA A 220 10.61 -9.38 -9.03
N LEU A 221 9.52 -10.15 -8.91
CA LEU A 221 9.29 -11.31 -9.79
C LEU A 221 7.90 -11.11 -10.38
N ASN A 222 7.92 -10.81 -11.68
CA ASN A 222 6.73 -10.81 -12.51
C ASN A 222 6.03 -12.17 -12.44
N ASP A 223 4.71 -12.13 -12.60
CA ASP A 223 3.77 -13.25 -12.72
C ASP A 223 3.33 -14.01 -11.45
N HIS A 224 2.04 -13.81 -11.15
CA HIS A 224 1.10 -14.79 -10.62
C HIS A 224 1.60 -15.79 -9.55
N LEU A 225 1.57 -15.40 -8.26
CA LEU A 225 0.87 -16.09 -7.16
C LEU A 225 1.31 -15.48 -5.82
N TRP A 226 0.35 -15.21 -4.94
CA TRP A 226 0.61 -14.97 -3.53
C TRP A 226 1.21 -16.22 -2.88
N CYS A 227 2.53 -16.26 -2.72
CA CYS A 227 3.22 -17.22 -1.86
C CYS A 227 3.81 -16.49 -0.65
N PHE A 228 3.02 -16.42 0.43
CA PHE A 228 3.57 -16.41 1.78
C PHE A 228 4.30 -17.76 1.97
N CYS A 229 5.59 -17.75 2.36
CA CYS A 229 6.34 -18.82 3.08
C CYS A 229 7.78 -19.16 2.62
N PHE A 230 8.48 -18.40 1.76
CA PHE A 230 9.89 -18.73 1.42
C PHE A 230 10.84 -17.53 1.37
N PHE A 231 11.04 -16.80 2.47
CA PHE A 231 12.24 -15.97 2.67
C PHE A 231 12.68 -16.01 4.15
N PRO A 232 14.00 -15.98 4.45
CA PRO A 232 14.55 -16.06 5.80
C PRO A 232 14.19 -14.82 6.65
N PRO A 233 14.25 -14.90 8.00
CA PRO A 233 13.35 -14.19 8.92
C PRO A 233 13.75 -12.75 9.30
N SER A 234 14.50 -12.02 8.49
CA SER A 234 15.16 -10.78 8.95
C SER A 234 14.66 -9.47 8.33
N LEU A 235 13.52 -9.45 7.63
CA LEU A 235 12.89 -8.21 7.18
C LEU A 235 11.38 -8.34 7.01
N SER A 236 10.62 -7.58 7.79
CA SER A 236 9.14 -7.62 7.76
C SER A 236 8.58 -6.30 7.25
N VAL A 237 7.82 -6.35 6.16
CA VAL A 237 7.01 -5.21 5.68
C VAL A 237 5.57 -5.50 6.08
N ILE A 238 5.00 -4.66 6.95
CA ILE A 238 3.63 -4.82 7.43
C ILE A 238 2.74 -3.76 6.81
N LEU A 239 1.74 -4.22 6.05
CA LEU A 239 0.65 -3.39 5.54
C LEU A 239 -0.52 -3.38 6.52
N LYS A 240 -0.98 -2.18 6.90
CA LYS A 240 -2.24 -1.97 7.60
C LYS A 240 -3.18 -1.18 6.69
N GLY A 241 -4.34 -1.76 6.39
CA GLY A 241 -5.35 -1.20 5.50
C GLY A 241 -5.68 -2.14 4.34
N LEU A 242 -6.51 -1.65 3.41
CA LEU A 242 -6.86 -2.37 2.18
C LEU A 242 -5.64 -2.46 1.25
N PRO A 243 -5.41 -3.61 0.57
CA PRO A 243 -4.27 -3.79 -0.32
C PRO A 243 -4.39 -2.97 -1.61
N PRO A 244 -3.25 -2.63 -2.25
CA PRO A 244 -3.27 -1.97 -3.55
C PRO A 244 -3.97 -2.84 -4.59
N GLY A 245 -4.73 -2.22 -5.48
CA GLY A 245 -5.49 -2.89 -6.53
C GLY A 245 -6.83 -3.48 -6.07
N SER A 246 -7.23 -3.28 -4.81
CA SER A 246 -8.56 -3.62 -4.29
C SER A 246 -9.60 -2.51 -4.52
N ASN A 247 -10.87 -2.81 -4.26
CA ASN A 247 -11.98 -1.87 -4.38
C ASN A 247 -12.18 -1.12 -3.06
N PHE A 248 -12.03 0.20 -3.12
CA PHE A 248 -12.20 1.08 -1.97
C PHE A 248 -13.61 1.69 -1.97
N PRO A 249 -14.39 1.57 -0.89
CA PRO A 249 -15.69 2.24 -0.76
C PRO A 249 -15.53 3.75 -0.53
N GLU A 250 -16.62 4.49 -0.63
CA GLU A 250 -16.67 5.91 -0.33
C GLU A 250 -16.09 6.23 1.07
N GLY A 251 -15.20 7.23 1.13
CA GLY A 251 -14.60 7.69 2.38
C GLY A 251 -13.08 7.82 2.37
N ASP A 252 -12.55 8.10 3.56
CA ASP A 252 -11.12 8.31 3.79
C ASP A 252 -10.47 7.04 4.35
N HIS A 253 -9.64 6.39 3.54
CA HIS A 253 -8.95 5.15 3.91
C HIS A 253 -7.51 5.43 4.29
N LYS A 254 -7.12 5.07 5.51
CA LYS A 254 -5.75 5.25 6.02
C LYS A 254 -4.92 4.01 5.70
N ILE A 255 -3.84 4.19 4.96
CA ILE A 255 -2.88 3.14 4.64
C ILE A 255 -1.59 3.39 5.41
N GLN A 256 -1.09 2.34 6.05
CA GLN A 256 0.17 2.40 6.79
C GLN A 256 1.07 1.23 6.39
N TYR A 257 2.29 1.57 5.97
CA TYR A 257 3.38 0.64 5.78
C TYR A 257 4.38 0.78 6.93
N THR A 258 4.79 -0.34 7.50
CA THR A 258 5.84 -0.40 8.51
C THR A 258 6.96 -1.29 7.98
N VAL A 259 8.18 -0.78 7.96
CA VAL A 259 9.38 -1.50 7.51
C VAL A 259 10.31 -1.61 8.72
N TYR A 260 10.81 -2.81 8.97
CA TYR A 260 11.81 -3.07 10.00
C TYR A 260 13.16 -3.30 9.34
N ASP A 261 14.19 -2.67 9.88
CA ASP A 261 15.58 -2.93 9.51
C ASP A 261 16.13 -4.19 10.23
N ARG A 262 17.30 -4.70 9.83
CA ARG A 262 17.97 -5.85 10.49
C ARG A 262 18.38 -5.56 11.93
N ALA A 263 18.61 -4.29 12.28
CA ALA A 263 18.79 -3.86 13.66
C ALA A 263 17.47 -3.63 14.42
N GLU A 264 16.34 -4.07 13.84
CA GLU A 264 14.96 -3.92 14.36
C GLU A 264 14.46 -2.47 14.47
N ASN A 265 15.17 -1.52 13.87
CA ASN A 265 14.72 -0.14 13.78
C ASN A 265 13.47 -0.06 12.86
N LYS A 266 12.44 0.71 13.27
CA LYS A 266 11.17 0.78 12.54
C LYS A 266 10.99 2.10 11.80
N GLY A 267 10.76 2.01 10.49
CA GLY A 267 10.28 3.11 9.65
C GLY A 267 8.77 2.97 9.41
N VAL A 268 8.02 4.06 9.49
CA VAL A 268 6.57 4.05 9.24
C VAL A 268 6.20 5.08 8.18
N CYS A 269 5.55 4.61 7.12
CA CYS A 269 4.96 5.45 6.09
C CYS A 269 3.43 5.43 6.21
N LYS A 270 2.81 6.62 6.25
CA LYS A 270 1.35 6.77 6.35
C LYS A 270 0.85 7.68 5.23
N PHE A 271 -0.12 7.20 4.47
CA PHE A 271 -0.82 8.02 3.49
C PHE A 271 -2.32 7.68 3.49
N ARG A 272 -3.10 8.51 2.80
CA ARG A 272 -4.56 8.36 2.72
C ARG A 272 -4.98 8.16 1.28
N VAL A 273 -5.98 7.33 1.08
CA VAL A 273 -6.72 7.17 -0.17
C VAL A 273 -8.11 7.74 0.07
N LYS A 274 -8.45 8.81 -0.65
CA LYS A 274 -9.75 9.47 -0.51
C LYS A 274 -10.62 9.13 -1.71
N VAL A 275 -11.70 8.39 -1.45
CA VAL A 275 -12.68 8.02 -2.45
C VAL A 275 -13.89 8.93 -2.31
N ARG A 276 -14.22 9.64 -3.38
CA ARG A 276 -15.44 10.47 -3.44
C ARG A 276 -16.42 9.89 -4.45
N VAL A 277 -17.68 9.78 -4.05
CA VAL A 277 -18.79 9.50 -4.96
C VAL A 277 -19.43 10.84 -5.31
N ARG A 278 -19.60 11.11 -6.61
CA ARG A 278 -20.34 12.28 -7.06
C ARG A 278 -21.82 11.95 -6.95
N ARG A 279 -22.61 12.81 -6.31
CA ARG A 279 -24.04 12.60 -6.09
C ARG A 279 -24.85 13.77 -6.65
N CYS A 280 -25.94 13.45 -7.34
CA CYS A 280 -26.93 14.43 -7.76
C CYS A 280 -27.90 14.73 -6.60
N GLY A 281 -28.80 15.71 -6.77
CA GLY A 281 -29.88 15.92 -5.82
C GLY A 281 -30.80 14.69 -5.73
N LYS A 282 -31.21 14.28 -4.54
CA LYS A 282 -32.08 13.12 -4.36
C LYS A 282 -33.44 13.35 -5.06
N LEU A 283 -33.83 12.44 -5.94
CA LEU A 283 -35.15 12.46 -6.57
C LEU A 283 -36.18 11.81 -5.66
N ASN A 284 -37.43 12.25 -5.78
CA ASN A 284 -38.58 11.66 -5.11
C ASN A 284 -39.53 11.05 -6.15
N ALA A 285 -40.27 10.00 -5.77
CA ALA A 285 -41.27 9.40 -6.63
C ALA A 285 -42.37 10.44 -6.96
N PRO A 286 -42.86 10.49 -8.21
CA PRO A 286 -43.94 11.39 -8.58
C PRO A 286 -45.23 10.99 -7.86
N GLU A 287 -46.07 11.98 -7.57
CA GLU A 287 -47.41 11.71 -7.04
C GLU A 287 -48.20 10.81 -8.00
N ASN A 288 -48.89 9.79 -7.49
CA ASN A 288 -49.55 8.77 -8.31
C ASN A 288 -48.60 8.00 -9.25
N GLY A 289 -47.34 7.86 -8.88
CA GLY A 289 -46.37 7.01 -9.58
C GLY A 289 -45.36 6.38 -8.65
N TYR A 290 -44.46 5.60 -9.23
CA TYR A 290 -43.38 4.89 -8.57
C TYR A 290 -42.06 5.11 -9.30
N MET A 291 -40.97 4.98 -8.56
CA MET A 291 -39.60 5.18 -9.04
C MET A 291 -38.72 4.02 -8.59
N LYS A 292 -37.94 3.47 -9.52
CA LYS A 292 -36.93 2.45 -9.25
C LYS A 292 -35.57 2.96 -9.71
N CYS A 293 -34.59 2.99 -8.82
CA CYS A 293 -33.24 3.44 -9.15
C CYS A 293 -32.20 2.32 -9.07
N SER A 294 -31.13 2.46 -9.85
CA SER A 294 -29.93 1.64 -9.75
C SER A 294 -28.98 2.12 -8.65
N SER A 295 -28.16 1.22 -8.11
CA SER A 295 -27.14 1.49 -7.10
C SER A 295 -27.69 2.20 -5.84
N ASP A 296 -27.24 3.42 -5.55
CA ASP A 296 -27.63 4.19 -4.33
C ASP A 296 -28.68 5.26 -4.64
N GLY A 297 -29.17 5.29 -5.89
CA GLY A 297 -30.26 6.16 -6.34
C GLY A 297 -29.89 7.60 -6.67
N ASP A 298 -28.75 8.11 -6.21
CA ASP A 298 -28.29 9.48 -6.48
C ASP A 298 -26.84 9.57 -6.98
N ASN A 299 -26.11 8.45 -7.01
CA ASN A 299 -24.71 8.44 -7.40
C ASN A 299 -24.54 8.66 -8.91
N TYR A 300 -23.40 9.22 -9.31
CA TYR A 300 -23.08 9.48 -10.72
C TYR A 300 -23.22 8.20 -11.56
N GLY A 301 -23.98 8.30 -12.66
CA GLY A 301 -24.34 7.16 -13.50
C GLY A 301 -25.51 6.32 -13.00
N ALA A 302 -26.09 6.62 -11.83
CA ALA A 302 -27.33 5.99 -11.38
C ALA A 302 -28.47 6.38 -12.33
N THR A 303 -29.26 5.39 -12.70
CA THR A 303 -30.46 5.54 -13.53
C THR A 303 -31.68 5.29 -12.67
N CYS A 304 -32.61 6.23 -12.67
CA CYS A 304 -33.92 6.11 -12.04
C CYS A 304 -35.00 6.02 -13.13
N GLU A 305 -35.77 4.95 -13.09
CA GLU A 305 -36.91 4.68 -13.98
C GLU A 305 -38.20 5.03 -13.26
N PHE A 306 -39.12 5.65 -14.02
CA PHE A 306 -40.38 6.17 -13.51
C PHE A 306 -41.54 5.49 -14.18
N SER A 307 -42.58 5.23 -13.41
CA SER A 307 -43.81 4.63 -13.90
C SER A 307 -44.99 5.17 -13.11
N CYS A 308 -46.17 5.21 -13.72
CA CYS A 308 -47.36 5.74 -13.07
C CYS A 308 -48.27 4.60 -12.61
N ILE A 309 -49.04 4.85 -11.54
CA ILE A 309 -50.16 3.97 -11.20
C ILE A 309 -51.20 4.03 -12.32
N GLY A 310 -52.00 2.97 -12.43
CA GLY A 310 -52.94 2.80 -13.54
C GLY A 310 -53.78 4.04 -13.80
N GLY A 311 -53.79 4.46 -15.07
CA GLY A 311 -54.51 5.61 -15.66
C GLY A 311 -54.21 6.95 -15.04
N TYR A 312 -53.02 7.05 -14.50
CA TYR A 312 -52.19 8.18 -14.81
C TYR A 312 -51.26 7.80 -15.97
N GLU A 313 -50.88 8.80 -16.75
CA GLU A 313 -49.93 8.70 -17.85
C GLU A 313 -48.71 9.57 -17.52
N LEU A 314 -47.53 9.04 -17.82
CA LEU A 314 -46.27 9.70 -17.52
C LEU A 314 -46.06 10.88 -18.48
N GLN A 315 -45.90 12.07 -17.91
CA GLN A 315 -45.46 13.26 -18.62
C GLN A 315 -44.03 13.59 -18.22
N GLY A 316 -43.15 13.75 -19.20
CA GLY A 316 -41.71 13.98 -18.96
C GLY A 316 -40.87 12.77 -19.36
N SER A 317 -39.72 12.60 -18.73
CA SER A 317 -38.76 11.55 -19.09
C SER A 317 -39.04 10.23 -18.34
N PRO A 318 -39.19 9.08 -19.04
CA PRO A 318 -39.43 7.77 -18.40
C PRO A 318 -38.25 7.25 -17.58
N ALA A 319 -37.05 7.74 -17.86
CA ALA A 319 -35.87 7.48 -17.05
C ALA A 319 -34.99 8.73 -16.98
N ARG A 320 -34.31 8.91 -15.84
CA ARG A 320 -33.32 9.98 -15.62
C ARG A 320 -32.02 9.38 -15.14
N VAL A 321 -30.90 9.93 -15.62
CA VAL A 321 -29.55 9.49 -15.29
C VAL A 321 -28.79 10.62 -14.60
N CYS A 322 -28.13 10.34 -13.49
CA CYS A 322 -27.28 11.31 -12.80
C CYS A 322 -26.00 11.56 -13.62
N GLN A 323 -25.87 12.77 -14.15
CA GLN A 323 -24.78 13.15 -15.06
C GLN A 323 -23.54 13.64 -14.32
N SER A 324 -22.44 13.79 -15.06
CA SER A 324 -21.16 14.23 -14.48
C SER A 324 -21.21 15.68 -14.02
N ASN A 325 -22.15 16.52 -14.48
CA ASN A 325 -22.34 17.89 -13.98
C ASN A 325 -23.15 17.96 -12.67
N LEU A 326 -23.44 16.82 -12.03
CA LEU A 326 -24.30 16.72 -10.83
C LEU A 326 -25.78 17.07 -11.08
N ALA A 327 -26.20 17.11 -12.34
CA ALA A 327 -27.59 17.30 -12.73
C ALA A 327 -28.20 16.01 -13.26
N TRP A 328 -29.53 15.91 -13.17
CA TRP A 328 -30.28 14.80 -13.76
C TRP A 328 -30.60 15.07 -15.21
N SER A 329 -30.43 14.07 -16.07
CA SER A 329 -30.82 14.15 -17.47
C SER A 329 -32.35 14.31 -17.63
N GLY A 330 -32.77 14.88 -18.75
CA GLY A 330 -34.18 14.96 -19.13
C GLY A 330 -35.03 15.89 -18.25
N THR A 331 -36.33 15.78 -18.43
CA THR A 331 -37.36 16.57 -17.73
C THR A 331 -37.92 15.82 -16.53
N GLU A 332 -38.39 16.58 -15.54
CA GLU A 332 -39.01 16.01 -14.34
C GLU A 332 -40.30 15.24 -14.68
N PRO A 333 -40.41 13.97 -14.28
CA PRO A 333 -41.57 13.15 -14.58
C PRO A 333 -42.72 13.47 -13.64
N THR A 334 -43.92 13.60 -14.19
CA THR A 334 -45.17 13.77 -13.46
C THR A 334 -46.21 12.78 -13.98
N CYS A 335 -47.07 12.28 -13.11
CA CYS A 335 -48.13 11.36 -13.48
C CYS A 335 -49.45 12.14 -13.55
N ALA A 336 -49.96 12.35 -14.76
CA ALA A 336 -51.20 13.08 -14.99
C ALA A 336 -52.34 12.11 -15.31
N ALA A 337 -53.57 12.37 -14.87
CA ALA A 337 -54.70 11.47 -15.14
C ALA A 337 -54.87 11.23 -16.64
N MET A 338 -55.04 9.97 -17.03
CA MET A 338 -55.13 9.56 -18.42
C MET A 338 -56.38 10.17 -19.07
N ASN A 339 -56.19 10.88 -20.19
CA ASN A 339 -57.30 11.48 -20.91
C ASN A 339 -57.92 10.50 -21.92
N VAL A 340 -58.91 9.71 -21.47
CA VAL A 340 -59.64 8.79 -22.36
C VAL A 340 -60.47 9.55 -23.41
N ASN A 341 -60.15 9.38 -24.69
CA ASN A 341 -60.92 9.95 -25.79
C ASN A 341 -62.08 9.02 -26.19
N VAL A 342 -63.30 9.41 -25.81
CA VAL A 342 -64.55 8.68 -26.15
C VAL A 342 -65.15 9.09 -27.50
N GLY A 343 -64.58 10.10 -28.18
CA GLY A 343 -65.03 10.59 -29.48
C GLY A 343 -64.44 9.83 -30.68
N VAL A 344 -63.92 8.63 -30.46
CA VAL A 344 -63.30 7.79 -31.49
C VAL A 344 -64.35 7.12 -32.39
N ARG A 345 -63.97 6.80 -33.63
CA ARG A 345 -64.87 6.25 -34.65
C ARG A 345 -65.11 4.75 -34.53
N THR A 346 -64.20 4.00 -33.91
CA THR A 346 -64.24 2.54 -33.82
C THR A 346 -64.01 2.05 -32.38
N ALA A 347 -64.66 0.94 -32.01
CA ALA A 347 -64.44 0.31 -30.70
C ALA A 347 -62.99 -0.18 -30.50
N ALA A 348 -62.31 -0.62 -31.57
CA ALA A 348 -60.90 -1.01 -31.50
C ALA A 348 -60.01 0.18 -31.10
N ALA A 349 -60.22 1.36 -31.68
CA ALA A 349 -59.47 2.58 -31.32
C ALA A 349 -59.77 3.07 -29.89
N LEU A 350 -60.92 2.71 -29.33
CA LEU A 350 -61.20 2.93 -27.92
C LEU A 350 -60.39 1.98 -27.03
N LEU A 351 -60.38 0.68 -27.36
CA LEU A 351 -59.66 -0.35 -26.59
C LEU A 351 -58.14 -0.15 -26.64
N ASP A 352 -57.61 0.29 -27.78
CA ASP A 352 -56.18 0.56 -27.99
C ASP A 352 -55.63 1.59 -26.99
N GLN A 353 -56.44 2.56 -26.57
CA GLN A 353 -56.05 3.54 -25.55
C GLN A 353 -55.73 2.87 -24.19
N PHE A 354 -56.31 1.71 -23.90
CA PHE A 354 -56.11 0.99 -22.64
C PHE A 354 -55.06 -0.14 -22.75
N TYR A 355 -54.60 -0.46 -23.95
CA TYR A 355 -53.62 -1.52 -24.20
C TYR A 355 -52.33 -1.29 -23.40
N GLU A 356 -51.84 -2.32 -22.73
CA GLU A 356 -50.72 -2.34 -21.76
C GLU A 356 -50.87 -1.41 -20.53
N LYS A 357 -51.84 -0.50 -20.53
CA LYS A 357 -52.05 0.51 -19.48
C LYS A 357 -53.02 0.03 -18.40
N ARG A 358 -54.23 -0.41 -18.77
CA ARG A 358 -55.30 -0.73 -17.82
C ARG A 358 -56.14 -1.95 -18.23
N ARG A 359 -56.69 -2.64 -17.23
CA ARG A 359 -57.69 -3.70 -17.39
C ARG A 359 -59.07 -3.05 -17.50
N LEU A 360 -60.00 -3.67 -18.22
CA LEU A 360 -61.37 -3.16 -18.36
C LEU A 360 -62.36 -4.10 -17.68
N LEU A 361 -63.26 -3.54 -16.88
CA LEU A 361 -64.42 -4.24 -16.32
C LEU A 361 -65.68 -3.64 -16.94
N ILE A 362 -66.27 -4.35 -17.88
CA ILE A 362 -67.43 -3.87 -18.64
C ILE A 362 -68.70 -4.40 -18.01
N VAL A 363 -69.52 -3.53 -17.44
CA VAL A 363 -70.82 -3.86 -16.83
C VAL A 363 -71.92 -3.50 -17.82
N SER A 364 -72.62 -4.52 -18.33
CA SER A 364 -73.65 -4.42 -19.36
C SER A 364 -75.02 -4.80 -18.83
N THR A 365 -76.05 -4.00 -19.12
CA THR A 365 -77.44 -4.27 -18.75
C THR A 365 -78.42 -3.79 -19.83
N PRO A 366 -79.57 -4.48 -20.02
CA PRO A 366 -80.61 -4.03 -20.94
C PRO A 366 -81.36 -2.78 -20.45
N THR A 367 -81.42 -2.53 -19.14
CA THR A 367 -82.12 -1.36 -18.57
C THR A 367 -81.41 -0.80 -17.33
N ALA A 368 -81.50 0.53 -17.12
CA ALA A 368 -80.96 1.21 -15.94
C ALA A 368 -81.70 0.89 -14.62
N ARG A 369 -82.87 0.25 -14.71
CA ARG A 369 -83.68 -0.20 -13.57
C ARG A 369 -83.31 -1.61 -13.10
N ASN A 370 -82.44 -2.31 -13.83
CA ASN A 370 -82.01 -3.67 -13.46
C ASN A 370 -81.34 -3.66 -12.07
N LEU A 371 -81.83 -4.54 -11.17
CA LEU A 371 -81.35 -4.63 -9.80
C LEU A 371 -79.88 -5.06 -9.72
N LEU A 372 -79.46 -6.04 -10.53
CA LEU A 372 -78.10 -6.56 -10.53
C LEU A 372 -77.09 -5.49 -10.93
N TYR A 373 -77.42 -4.67 -11.94
CA TYR A 373 -76.60 -3.54 -12.36
C TYR A 373 -76.37 -2.53 -11.24
N ARG A 374 -77.44 -2.13 -10.53
CA ARG A 374 -77.35 -1.16 -9.43
C ARG A 374 -76.55 -1.68 -8.26
N LEU A 375 -76.77 -2.94 -7.87
CA LEU A 375 -76.02 -3.59 -6.80
C LEU A 375 -74.54 -3.74 -7.17
N GLN A 376 -74.23 -4.16 -8.41
CA GLN A 376 -72.86 -4.31 -8.89
C GLN A 376 -72.09 -2.98 -8.83
N LEU A 377 -72.68 -1.88 -9.32
CA LEU A 377 -72.04 -0.57 -9.27
C LEU A 377 -71.84 -0.06 -7.84
N GLY A 378 -72.82 -0.29 -6.95
CA GLY A 378 -72.69 0.08 -5.54
C GLY A 378 -71.50 -0.61 -4.86
N MET A 379 -71.32 -1.91 -5.12
CA MET A 379 -70.17 -2.67 -4.58
C MET A 379 -68.83 -2.21 -5.16
N LEU A 380 -68.78 -1.92 -6.47
CA LEU A 380 -67.55 -1.45 -7.13
C LEU A 380 -67.14 -0.05 -6.63
N GLN A 381 -68.12 0.83 -6.36
CA GLN A 381 -67.85 2.17 -5.84
C GLN A 381 -67.22 2.15 -4.44
N GLN A 382 -67.64 1.21 -3.58
CA GLN A 382 -67.04 1.03 -2.25
C GLN A 382 -65.61 0.45 -2.32
N ALA A 383 -65.30 -0.30 -3.38
CA ALA A 383 -64.01 -0.98 -3.58
C ALA A 383 -63.04 -0.21 -4.49
N GLN A 384 -63.20 1.12 -4.63
CA GLN A 384 -62.45 1.95 -5.58
C GLN A 384 -60.92 1.83 -5.40
N CYS A 385 -60.42 1.87 -4.16
CA CYS A 385 -58.99 1.71 -3.87
C CYS A 385 -58.43 0.38 -4.42
N GLY A 386 -59.19 -0.72 -4.27
CA GLY A 386 -58.80 -2.04 -4.76
C GLY A 386 -58.83 -2.17 -6.28
N LEU A 387 -59.70 -1.41 -6.95
CA LEU A 387 -59.76 -1.30 -8.42
C LEU A 387 -58.55 -0.53 -8.96
N ASP A 388 -58.19 0.58 -8.30
CA ASP A 388 -57.08 1.44 -8.70
C ASP A 388 -55.73 0.72 -8.55
N LEU A 389 -55.49 0.00 -7.44
CA LEU A 389 -54.28 -0.83 -7.26
C LEU A 389 -54.10 -1.89 -8.35
N ARG A 390 -55.20 -2.35 -8.95
CA ARG A 390 -55.22 -3.39 -10.00
C ARG A 390 -55.37 -2.81 -11.40
N HIS A 391 -55.30 -1.49 -11.53
CA HIS A 391 -55.37 -0.77 -12.80
C HIS A 391 -56.67 -1.06 -13.58
N ILE A 392 -57.81 -1.16 -12.89
CA ILE A 392 -59.11 -1.53 -13.50
C ILE A 392 -59.91 -0.26 -13.84
N THR A 393 -60.41 -0.17 -15.07
CA THR A 393 -61.39 0.85 -15.47
C THR A 393 -62.76 0.21 -15.64
N VAL A 394 -63.76 0.77 -14.98
CA VAL A 394 -65.15 0.34 -15.13
C VAL A 394 -65.78 1.04 -16.33
N VAL A 395 -66.38 0.27 -17.22
CA VAL A 395 -67.11 0.73 -18.39
C VAL A 395 -68.55 0.27 -18.27
N GLU A 396 -69.51 1.20 -18.38
CA GLU A 396 -70.93 0.89 -18.26
C GLU A 396 -71.60 0.90 -19.63
N LEU A 397 -72.38 -0.13 -19.95
CA LEU A 397 -73.18 -0.24 -21.16
C LEU A 397 -74.64 -0.49 -20.78
N VAL A 398 -75.47 0.56 -20.87
CA VAL A 398 -76.84 0.56 -20.32
C VAL A 398 -77.86 0.80 -21.43
N GLY A 399 -78.82 -0.09 -21.57
CA GLY A 399 -79.89 0.04 -22.58
C GLY A 399 -79.71 -0.90 -23.76
N VAL A 400 -80.60 -0.77 -24.74
CA VAL A 400 -80.53 -1.41 -26.06
C VAL A 400 -80.54 -0.31 -27.12
N PHE A 401 -79.81 -0.51 -28.22
CA PHE A 401 -79.76 0.46 -29.33
C PHE A 401 -81.18 0.69 -29.89
N PRO A 402 -81.61 1.93 -30.19
CA PRO A 402 -80.81 3.17 -30.31
C PRO A 402 -80.59 3.95 -28.98
N THR A 403 -81.25 3.55 -27.90
CA THR A 403 -81.16 4.21 -26.58
C THR A 403 -79.97 3.74 -25.72
N LEU A 404 -79.03 3.01 -26.31
CA LEU A 404 -77.84 2.49 -25.62
C LEU A 404 -76.91 3.64 -25.21
N ILE A 405 -76.57 3.67 -23.93
CA ILE A 405 -75.65 4.65 -23.35
C ILE A 405 -74.40 3.90 -22.88
N GLY A 406 -73.25 4.33 -23.37
CA GLY A 406 -71.95 3.91 -22.86
C GLY A 406 -71.35 4.96 -21.93
N ARG A 407 -70.74 4.56 -20.81
CA ARG A 407 -70.05 5.48 -19.89
C ARG A 407 -68.70 4.94 -19.44
N ILE A 408 -67.74 5.85 -19.28
CA ILE A 408 -66.44 5.59 -18.65
C ILE A 408 -66.21 6.72 -17.65
N GLY A 409 -66.47 6.44 -16.37
CA GLY A 409 -66.53 7.48 -15.34
C GLY A 409 -67.54 8.57 -15.71
N ALA A 410 -67.09 9.83 -15.77
CA ALA A 410 -67.92 10.98 -16.15
C ALA A 410 -68.14 11.14 -17.67
N LYS A 411 -67.41 10.39 -18.52
CA LYS A 411 -67.44 10.55 -19.98
C LYS A 411 -68.52 9.66 -20.60
N ILE A 412 -69.36 10.24 -21.45
CA ILE A 412 -70.42 9.54 -22.18
C ILE A 412 -69.91 9.17 -23.57
N MET A 413 -70.04 7.89 -23.93
CA MET A 413 -69.70 7.36 -25.25
C MET A 413 -70.89 7.48 -26.20
N PRO A 414 -70.67 7.77 -27.50
CA PRO A 414 -71.72 7.74 -28.50
C PRO A 414 -72.45 6.38 -28.55
N PRO A 415 -73.79 6.33 -28.72
CA PRO A 415 -74.55 5.08 -28.76
C PRO A 415 -74.05 4.07 -29.81
N ALA A 416 -73.61 4.57 -30.97
CA ALA A 416 -73.02 3.73 -32.02
C ALA A 416 -71.70 3.08 -31.58
N LEU A 417 -70.83 3.82 -30.88
CA LEU A 417 -69.57 3.30 -30.36
C LEU A 417 -69.82 2.27 -29.25
N ALA A 418 -70.76 2.55 -28.35
CA ALA A 418 -71.18 1.62 -27.31
C ALA A 418 -71.74 0.31 -27.91
N LEU A 419 -72.51 0.39 -29.00
CA LEU A 419 -73.00 -0.78 -29.72
C LEU A 419 -71.86 -1.57 -30.36
N GLN A 420 -70.94 -0.90 -31.05
CA GLN A 420 -69.77 -1.54 -31.65
C GLN A 420 -68.93 -2.28 -30.61
N LEU A 421 -68.70 -1.67 -29.44
CA LEU A 421 -67.96 -2.31 -28.34
C LEU A 421 -68.67 -3.57 -27.85
N ARG A 422 -70.00 -3.50 -27.68
CA ARG A 422 -70.82 -4.64 -27.27
C ARG A 422 -70.76 -5.79 -28.29
N LEU A 423 -70.79 -5.49 -29.58
CA LEU A 423 -70.69 -6.47 -30.66
C LEU A 423 -69.27 -7.06 -30.77
N LEU A 424 -68.23 -6.22 -30.71
CA LEU A 424 -66.83 -6.62 -30.79
C LEU A 424 -66.50 -7.64 -29.69
N LEU A 425 -66.96 -7.37 -28.47
CA LEU A 425 -66.75 -8.23 -27.32
C LEU A 425 -67.86 -9.27 -27.14
N ARG A 426 -68.76 -9.45 -28.11
CA ARG A 426 -69.86 -10.45 -28.07
C ARG A 426 -70.62 -10.45 -26.73
N ILE A 427 -70.98 -9.27 -26.22
CA ILE A 427 -71.70 -9.10 -24.95
C ILE A 427 -73.21 -9.19 -25.22
N PRO A 428 -73.98 -9.95 -24.44
CA PRO A 428 -75.42 -10.11 -24.66
C PRO A 428 -76.18 -8.78 -24.51
N LEU A 429 -77.18 -8.57 -25.36
CA LEU A 429 -77.98 -7.34 -25.43
C LEU A 429 -79.13 -7.31 -24.41
N TYR A 430 -79.68 -8.48 -24.08
CA TYR A 430 -80.94 -8.61 -23.33
C TYR A 430 -80.76 -9.18 -21.92
N SER A 431 -79.53 -9.41 -21.49
CA SER A 431 -79.22 -9.91 -20.15
C SER A 431 -78.14 -9.06 -19.48
N PHE A 432 -78.13 -9.12 -18.15
CA PHE A 432 -77.03 -8.57 -17.37
C PHE A 432 -75.77 -9.39 -17.63
N SER A 433 -74.65 -8.72 -17.87
CA SER A 433 -73.36 -9.37 -18.05
C SER A 433 -72.23 -8.44 -17.62
N THR A 434 -71.26 -8.98 -16.91
CA THR A 434 -69.99 -8.30 -16.61
C THR A 434 -68.86 -9.03 -17.31
N VAL A 435 -67.97 -8.30 -18.00
CA VAL A 435 -66.83 -8.88 -18.73
C VAL A 435 -65.53 -8.26 -18.24
N LEU A 436 -64.57 -9.10 -17.86
CA LEU A 436 -63.22 -8.70 -17.49
C LEU A 436 -62.29 -8.88 -18.68
N VAL A 437 -61.67 -7.79 -19.10
CA VAL A 437 -60.66 -7.75 -20.16
C VAL A 437 -59.30 -7.39 -19.54
N ASP A 438 -58.26 -8.14 -19.87
CA ASP A 438 -56.91 -7.85 -19.40
C ASP A 438 -56.25 -6.66 -20.13
N LYS A 439 -55.02 -6.32 -19.73
CA LYS A 439 -54.25 -5.22 -20.33
C LYS A 439 -53.89 -5.45 -21.80
N HIS A 440 -53.91 -6.69 -22.29
CA HIS A 440 -53.63 -7.01 -23.69
C HIS A 440 -54.90 -7.06 -24.55
N GLY A 441 -56.05 -6.65 -23.99
CA GLY A 441 -57.33 -6.69 -24.69
C GLY A 441 -57.96 -8.08 -24.76
N MET A 442 -57.46 -9.05 -23.98
CA MET A 442 -57.98 -10.42 -23.98
C MET A 442 -59.13 -10.56 -22.99
N ASP A 443 -60.24 -11.16 -23.46
CA ASP A 443 -61.37 -11.56 -22.62
C ASP A 443 -60.94 -12.68 -21.66
N LYS A 444 -61.06 -12.45 -20.35
CA LYS A 444 -60.61 -13.38 -19.31
C LYS A 444 -61.76 -14.10 -18.64
N GLU A 445 -62.78 -13.36 -18.23
CA GLU A 445 -63.86 -13.92 -17.41
C GLU A 445 -65.16 -13.16 -17.65
N ARG A 446 -66.28 -13.90 -17.63
CA ARG A 446 -67.62 -13.36 -17.86
C ARG A 446 -68.55 -13.79 -16.77
N TYR A 447 -69.27 -12.82 -16.22
CA TYR A 447 -70.22 -13.05 -15.13
C TYR A 447 -71.62 -12.70 -15.59
N VAL A 448 -72.56 -13.63 -15.39
CA VAL A 448 -73.99 -13.44 -15.66
C VAL A 448 -74.77 -13.06 -14.39
N SER A 449 -74.10 -12.97 -13.24
CA SER A 449 -74.62 -12.61 -11.93
C SER A 449 -73.66 -11.65 -11.21
N LEU A 450 -74.01 -11.23 -9.99
CA LEU A 450 -73.19 -10.32 -9.18
C LEU A 450 -71.79 -10.89 -8.91
N VAL A 451 -70.79 -10.01 -8.96
CA VAL A 451 -69.39 -10.35 -8.69
C VAL A 451 -68.94 -9.57 -7.48
N MET A 452 -68.57 -10.28 -6.43
CA MET A 452 -67.97 -9.68 -5.25
C MET A 452 -66.59 -9.12 -5.59
N PRO A 453 -66.25 -7.87 -5.20
CA PRO A 453 -64.94 -7.28 -5.47
C PRO A 453 -63.77 -8.17 -5.02
N VAL A 454 -63.90 -8.85 -3.87
CA VAL A 454 -62.88 -9.79 -3.36
C VAL A 454 -62.61 -10.93 -4.34
N ALA A 455 -63.65 -11.55 -4.89
CA ALA A 455 -63.50 -12.64 -5.85
C ALA A 455 -62.86 -12.15 -7.17
N LEU A 456 -63.27 -10.97 -7.63
CA LEU A 456 -62.67 -10.31 -8.80
C LEU A 456 -61.18 -10.03 -8.58
N PHE A 457 -60.82 -9.49 -7.42
CA PHE A 457 -59.45 -9.15 -7.05
C PHE A 457 -58.57 -10.38 -6.96
N ASN A 458 -59.05 -11.45 -6.31
CA ASN A 458 -58.33 -12.72 -6.21
C ASN A 458 -58.02 -13.31 -7.59
N LEU A 459 -58.99 -13.27 -8.53
CA LEU A 459 -58.76 -13.71 -9.90
C LEU A 459 -57.67 -12.89 -10.58
N ILE A 460 -57.75 -11.55 -10.50
CA ILE A 460 -56.79 -10.66 -11.15
C ILE A 460 -55.38 -10.83 -10.58
N ASP A 461 -55.26 -11.06 -9.28
CA ASP A 461 -53.99 -11.31 -8.59
C ASP A 461 -53.31 -12.62 -9.03
N THR A 462 -54.03 -13.53 -9.70
CA THR A 462 -53.41 -14.72 -10.33
C THR A 462 -52.69 -14.40 -11.65
N PHE A 463 -52.98 -13.26 -12.30
CA PHE A 463 -52.44 -12.95 -13.62
C PHE A 463 -50.92 -12.72 -13.57
N PRO A 464 -50.13 -13.22 -14.54
CA PRO A 464 -48.67 -13.08 -14.52
C PRO A 464 -48.18 -11.64 -14.37
N LEU A 465 -48.68 -10.73 -15.22
CA LEU A 465 -48.37 -9.30 -15.13
C LEU A 465 -48.75 -8.67 -13.78
N ARG A 466 -49.78 -9.20 -13.12
CA ARG A 466 -50.23 -8.67 -11.82
C ARG A 466 -49.26 -9.05 -10.70
N LYS A 467 -48.65 -10.24 -10.76
CA LYS A 467 -47.67 -10.68 -9.76
C LYS A 467 -46.45 -9.76 -9.74
N GLU A 468 -45.97 -9.32 -10.90
CA GLU A 468 -44.87 -8.36 -11.00
C GLU A 468 -45.26 -6.98 -10.44
N GLU A 469 -46.47 -6.49 -10.78
CA GLU A 469 -47.03 -5.25 -10.21
C GLU A 469 -47.13 -5.30 -8.67
N MET A 470 -47.48 -6.47 -8.09
CA MET A 470 -47.60 -6.65 -6.64
C MET A 470 -46.25 -6.56 -5.91
N VAL A 471 -45.18 -7.12 -6.49
CA VAL A 471 -43.84 -7.05 -5.90
C VAL A 471 -43.39 -5.58 -5.80
N LEU A 472 -43.58 -4.81 -6.87
CA LEU A 472 -43.26 -3.39 -6.92
C LEU A 472 -44.09 -2.57 -5.91
N GLN A 473 -45.38 -2.89 -5.76
CA GLN A 473 -46.25 -2.20 -4.80
C GLN A 473 -45.88 -2.52 -3.33
N ALA A 474 -45.50 -3.77 -3.05
CA ALA A 474 -45.12 -4.22 -1.70
C ALA A 474 -43.80 -3.60 -1.23
N GLU A 475 -42.80 -3.49 -2.11
CA GLU A 475 -41.51 -2.84 -1.82
C GLU A 475 -41.67 -1.36 -1.39
N MET A 476 -42.79 -0.73 -1.75
CA MET A 476 -43.03 0.70 -1.52
C MET A 476 -44.16 0.98 -0.52
N GLY A 477 -44.71 -0.04 0.14
CA GLY A 477 -45.71 0.11 1.21
C GLY A 477 -47.09 0.58 0.74
N GLN A 478 -47.45 0.40 -0.53
CA GLN A 478 -48.79 0.73 -1.03
C GLN A 478 -49.78 -0.37 -0.63
N THR A 479 -50.58 -0.10 0.41
CA THR A 479 -51.71 -0.94 0.82
C THR A 479 -52.98 -0.11 0.90
N CYS A 480 -54.08 -0.62 0.36
CA CYS A 480 -55.39 -0.13 0.76
C CYS A 480 -55.67 -0.65 2.17
N ASN A 481 -55.72 0.25 3.17
CA ASN A 481 -56.33 -0.10 4.45
C ASN A 481 -57.84 -0.27 4.18
N THR A 482 -58.31 -1.49 4.39
CA THR A 482 -59.70 -1.92 4.21
C THR A 482 -60.65 -1.14 5.09
#